data_AF-A0A650GCI5-F1
#
_entry.id   AF-A0A650GCI5-F1
#
_cell.length_a   1.000
_cell.length_b   1.000
_cell.length_c   1.000
_cell.angle_alpha   90.00
_cell.angle_beta   90.00
_cell.angle_gamma   90.00
#
_symmetry.space_group_name_H-M   'P 1'
#
loop_
_entity.id
_entity.type
_entity.pdbx_description
1 polymer ?
#
loop_
_entity_poly.entity_id
_entity_poly.type
_entity_poly.pdbx_seq_one_letter_code
_entity_poly.pdbx_strand_id
1 'polypeptide(L)' 'MPSTDTQLSAERRARNWRNRENRASTKYIAKRVSEDDHELLTAYAGRLNMSVSELLAPAVQNLLDLARADQAKAS' A
#
# COMPACT_ATOMS: atom_id res chain seq x y z
N MET A 1 53.34 -9.58 5.57
CA MET A 1 52.46 -8.67 6.34
C MET A 1 51.03 -9.06 6.03
N PRO A 2 50.20 -9.44 7.04
CA PRO A 2 48.94 -10.14 6.82
C PRO A 2 47.84 -9.22 6.29
N SER A 3 47.15 -9.66 5.23
CA SER A 3 45.92 -9.06 4.73
C SER A 3 44.85 -9.14 5.80
N THR A 4 44.29 -8.00 6.19
CA THR A 4 43.04 -7.94 6.95
C THR A 4 41.89 -8.30 6.01
N ASP A 5 41.72 -9.60 5.76
CA ASP A 5 40.47 -10.14 5.26
C ASP A 5 39.42 -9.84 6.32
N THR A 6 38.73 -8.77 6.02
CA THR A 6 37.68 -8.15 6.79
C THR A 6 36.61 -9.21 7.03
N GLN A 7 36.56 -9.75 8.24
CA GLN A 7 35.50 -10.62 8.78
C GLN A 7 34.14 -9.89 8.87
N LEU A 8 33.76 -9.08 7.89
CA LEU A 8 32.42 -8.50 7.76
C LEU A 8 31.60 -9.34 6.78
N SER A 9 31.30 -10.59 7.14
CA SER A 9 30.28 -11.35 6.41
C SER A 9 29.45 -12.29 7.29
N ALA A 10 29.73 -12.38 8.59
CA ALA A 10 28.92 -13.15 9.53
C ALA A 10 27.59 -12.46 9.92
N GLU A 11 27.37 -11.19 9.53
CA GLU A 11 26.18 -10.42 9.91
C GLU A 11 25.17 -10.23 8.77
N ARG A 12 25.22 -11.06 7.72
CA ARG A 12 24.00 -11.32 6.94
C ARG A 12 23.06 -12.18 7.79
N ARG A 13 22.49 -11.59 8.86
CA ARG A 13 21.38 -12.14 9.62
C ARG A 13 20.41 -12.70 8.59
N ALA A 14 20.24 -14.02 8.61
CA ALA A 14 19.35 -14.71 7.69
C ALA A 14 18.01 -13.99 7.72
N ARG A 15 17.67 -13.30 6.63
CA ARG A 15 16.39 -12.60 6.49
C ARG A 15 15.33 -13.68 6.51
N ASN A 16 14.76 -13.92 7.69
CA ASN A 16 13.82 -14.99 7.93
C ASN A 16 12.53 -14.68 7.17
N TRP A 17 12.37 -15.32 6.01
CA TRP A 17 11.25 -15.13 5.11
C TRP A 17 9.90 -15.51 5.76
N ARG A 18 9.92 -16.38 6.80
CA ARG A 18 8.73 -16.74 7.58
C ARG A 18 8.11 -15.56 8.33
N ASN A 19 8.90 -14.54 8.68
CA ASN A 19 8.39 -13.32 9.33
C ASN A 19 7.74 -12.34 8.33
N ARG A 20 7.75 -12.66 7.02
CA ARG A 20 7.05 -11.88 5.98
C ARG A 20 5.61 -12.34 5.78
N GLU A 21 5.30 -13.62 5.99
CA GLU A 21 3.95 -14.17 5.74
C GLU A 21 2.91 -13.67 6.74
N ASN A 22 3.34 -13.31 7.96
CA ASN A 22 2.42 -13.02 9.06
C ASN A 22 2.17 -11.53 9.33
N ARG A 23 2.54 -10.64 8.41
CA ARG A 23 2.16 -9.23 8.56
C ARG A 23 0.71 -9.09 8.10
N ALA A 24 -0.20 -8.89 9.05
CA ALA A 24 -1.53 -8.32 8.83
C ALA A 24 -1.39 -6.91 8.23
N SER A 25 -0.91 -6.85 6.99
CA SER A 25 -0.77 -5.62 6.24
C SER A 25 -2.16 -5.19 5.84
N THR A 26 -2.45 -3.92 6.03
CA THR A 26 -3.61 -3.27 5.42
C THR A 26 -3.60 -3.59 3.93
N LYS A 27 -4.73 -4.12 3.44
CA LYS A 27 -4.92 -4.40 2.02
C LYS A 27 -5.21 -3.08 1.32
N TYR A 28 -4.67 -2.92 0.12
CA TYR A 28 -4.95 -1.75 -0.71
C TYR A 28 -6.00 -2.10 -1.78
N ILE A 29 -6.87 -1.14 -2.06
CA ILE A 29 -7.76 -1.16 -3.21
C ILE A 29 -7.13 -0.21 -4.24
N ALA A 30 -6.85 -0.71 -5.43
CA ALA A 30 -6.27 0.06 -6.51
C ALA A 30 -7.07 -0.12 -7.79
N LYS A 31 -7.20 0.97 -8.56
CA LYS A 31 -7.76 0.97 -9.91
C LYS A 31 -6.68 1.43 -10.87
N ARG A 32 -6.49 0.69 -11.96
CA ARG A 32 -5.65 1.16 -13.09
C ARG A 32 -6.41 2.24 -13.84
N VAL A 33 -5.74 3.35 -14.10
CA VAL A 33 -6.23 4.49 -14.88
C VAL A 33 -5.23 4.78 -15.99
N SER A 34 -5.61 5.63 -16.95
CA SER A 34 -4.64 6.14 -17.93
C SER A 34 -3.59 7.04 -17.25
N GLU A 35 -2.45 7.24 -17.91
CA GLU A 35 -1.42 8.15 -17.39
C GLU A 35 -1.96 9.58 -17.29
N ASP A 36 -2.66 10.06 -18.33
CA ASP A 36 -3.27 11.38 -18.38
C ASP A 36 -4.24 11.61 -17.21
N ASP A 37 -5.09 10.61 -16.90
CA ASP A 37 -6.01 10.70 -15.75
C ASP A 37 -5.25 10.71 -14.42
N HIS A 38 -4.17 9.93 -14.32
CA HIS A 38 -3.34 9.88 -13.12
C HIS A 38 -2.64 11.22 -12.85
N GLU A 39 -2.06 11.83 -13.86
CA GLU A 39 -1.43 13.15 -13.79
C GLU A 39 -2.46 14.22 -13.41
N LEU A 40 -3.64 14.20 -14.04
CA LEU A 40 -4.74 15.11 -13.74
C LEU A 40 -5.16 15.01 -12.27
N LEU A 41 -5.39 13.80 -11.77
CA LEU A 41 -5.79 13.56 -10.38
C LEU A 41 -4.70 13.99 -9.39
N THR A 42 -3.43 13.72 -9.72
CA THR A 42 -2.29 14.11 -8.89
C THR A 42 -2.17 15.63 -8.81
N ALA A 43 -2.28 16.32 -9.94
CA ALA A 43 -2.26 17.78 -9.98
C ALA A 43 -3.44 18.38 -9.20
N TYR A 44 -4.64 17.81 -9.37
CA TYR A 44 -5.83 18.25 -8.65
C TYR A 44 -5.67 18.12 -7.13
N ALA A 45 -5.17 16.98 -6.65
CA ALA A 45 -4.91 16.76 -5.23
C ALA A 45 -3.84 17.72 -4.69
N GLY A 46 -2.78 17.95 -5.46
CA GLY A 46 -1.73 18.93 -5.15
C GLY A 46 -2.28 20.34 -4.93
N ARG A 47 -3.21 20.81 -5.77
CA ARG A 47 -3.86 22.14 -5.58
C ARG A 47 -4.66 22.24 -4.28
N LEU A 48 -5.16 21.13 -3.77
CA LEU A 48 -5.93 21.06 -2.52
C LEU A 48 -5.06 20.79 -1.30
N ASN A 49 -3.73 20.64 -1.47
CA ASN A 49 -2.81 20.16 -0.43
C ASN A 49 -3.26 18.83 0.20
N MET A 50 -3.83 17.96 -0.62
CA MET A 50 -4.32 16.63 -0.23
C MET A 50 -3.68 15.55 -1.10
N SER A 51 -3.70 14.31 -0.62
CA SER A 51 -3.34 13.14 -1.41
C SER A 51 -4.55 12.60 -2.19
N VAL A 52 -4.30 11.93 -3.32
CA VAL A 52 -5.36 11.25 -4.08
C VAL A 52 -6.10 10.22 -3.21
N SER A 53 -5.39 9.54 -2.30
CA SER A 53 -5.97 8.58 -1.35
C SER A 53 -6.99 9.23 -0.41
N GLU A 54 -6.72 10.43 0.10
CA GLU A 54 -7.64 11.17 0.95
C GLU A 54 -8.90 11.60 0.18
N LEU A 55 -8.73 12.04 -1.07
CA LEU A 55 -9.85 12.38 -1.94
C LEU A 55 -10.73 11.16 -2.27
N LEU A 56 -10.14 9.96 -2.36
CA LEU A 56 -10.87 8.72 -2.63
C LEU A 56 -11.53 8.12 -1.39
N ALA A 57 -11.07 8.45 -0.18
CA ALA A 57 -11.53 7.83 1.07
C ALA A 57 -13.07 7.88 1.24
N PRO A 58 -13.78 8.99 0.98
CA PRO A 58 -15.24 9.02 1.11
C PRO A 58 -15.95 8.09 0.11
N ALA A 59 -15.45 8.01 -1.13
CA ALA A 59 -16.03 7.14 -2.14
C ALA A 59 -15.83 5.65 -1.80
N VAL A 60 -14.66 5.30 -1.27
CA VAL A 60 -14.37 3.94 -0.78
C VAL A 60 -15.26 3.59 0.41
N GLN A 61 -15.46 4.53 1.35
CA GLN A 61 -16.33 4.29 2.51
C GLN A 61 -17.78 4.01 2.07
N ASN A 62 -18.32 4.82 1.15
CA ASN A 62 -19.66 4.58 0.59
C ASN A 62 -19.77 3.20 -0.07
N LEU A 63 -18.75 2.77 -0.81
CA LEU A 63 -18.74 1.45 -1.43
C LEU A 63 -18.73 0.31 -0.39
N LEU A 64 -17.97 0.47 0.70
CA LEU A 64 -17.94 -0.49 1.79
C LEU A 64 -19.30 -0.59 2.50
N ASP A 65 -19.98 0.53 2.70
CA ASP A 65 -21.29 0.54 3.35
C ASP A 65 -22.36 -0.15 2.49
N LEU A 66 -22.32 0.06 1.17
CA LEU A 66 -23.14 -0.71 0.23
C LEU A 66 -22.83 -2.21 0.28
N ALA A 67 -21.56 -2.59 0.29
CA ALA A 67 -21.14 -3.99 0.34
C ALA A 67 -21.59 -4.68 1.65
N ARG A 68 -21.50 -3.98 2.79
CA ARG A 68 -21.98 -4.49 4.08
C ARG A 68 -23.50 -4.66 4.11
N ALA A 69 -24.23 -3.69 3.56
CA ALA A 69 -25.68 -3.75 3.46
C ALA A 69 -26.16 -4.91 2.58
N ASP A 70 -25.43 -5.21 1.50
CA ASP A 70 -25.69 -6.36 0.64
C ASP A 70 -25.42 -7.69 1.36
N GLN A 71 -24.27 -7.80 2.05
CA GLN A 71 -23.91 -8.98 2.84
C GLN A 71 -24.94 -9.30 3.93
N ALA A 72 -25.47 -8.27 4.60
CA ALA A 72 -26.50 -8.42 5.63
C ALA A 72 -27.84 -8.93 5.08
N LYS A 73 -28.17 -8.69 3.81
CA LYS A 73 -29.38 -9.22 3.16
C LYS A 73 -29.23 -10.68 2.72
N ALA A 74 -27.99 -11.11 2.46
CA ALA A 74 -27.67 -12.45 2.01
C ALA A 74 -27.49 -13.46 3.16
N SER A 75 -27.49 -12.99 4.41
CA SER A 75 -27.39 -13.79 5.63
C SER A 75 -28.77 -14.03 6.24
#